data_AF-A0AAE3QRF6-F1
#
_entry.id   AF-A0AAE3QRF6-F1
#
_cell.length_a   1.000
_cell.length_b   1.000
_cell.length_c   1.000
_cell.angle_alpha   90.00
_cell.angle_beta   90.00
_cell.angle_gamma   90.00
#
_symmetry.space_group_name_H-M   'P 1'
#
loop_
_entity.id
_entity.type
_entity.pdbx_description
1 polymer ?
#
loop_
_entity_poly.entity_id
_entity_poly.type
_entity_poly.pdbx_seq_one_letter_code
_entity_poly.pdbx_strand_id
1 'polypeptide(L)'
;MRISFILTIIYLFTTLTVSAFGLADWQHRAPGGTLMYDTGNGTELGLPKSHQSITPIRSWYFYKNHIVIVGGPGYMIVNETNGDLKQFSSEQEWNNYIEYTGLEPVLWTRWYSDNWRFYETIAFAMIFMVLPIVFIALLLILITAVMQWASNGMKFQPRQWLPSRFRIKKRTVLIWLGIISLLVFRAFLDAYPQSW
;
A
#
# COMPACT_ATOMS: atom_id res chain seq x y z
N MET A 1 28.11 -27.27 24.46
CA MET A 1 27.95 -26.15 23.51
C MET A 1 26.94 -25.17 24.11
N ARG A 2 27.26 -23.87 24.23
CA ARG A 2 26.37 -22.89 24.89
C ARG A 2 25.15 -22.62 23.99
N ILE A 3 23.96 -22.49 24.57
CA ILE A 3 22.71 -22.16 23.86
C ILE A 3 22.86 -20.88 23.02
N SER A 4 23.62 -19.90 23.51
CA SER A 4 23.93 -18.68 22.75
C SER A 4 24.57 -18.97 21.38
N PHE A 5 25.47 -19.94 21.30
CA PHE A 5 26.14 -20.32 20.05
C PHE A 5 25.19 -20.96 19.04
N ILE A 6 24.25 -21.79 19.52
CA ILE A 6 23.20 -22.39 18.67
C ILE A 6 22.28 -21.30 18.13
N LEU A 7 21.87 -20.35 18.98
CA LEU A 7 21.03 -19.23 18.55
C LEU A 7 21.74 -18.32 17.55
N THR A 8 23.03 -18.06 17.72
CA THR A 8 23.84 -17.29 16.74
C THR A 8 23.94 -18.00 15.39
N ILE A 9 24.13 -19.32 15.38
CA ILE A 9 24.16 -20.10 14.14
C ILE A 9 22.79 -20.08 13.46
N ILE A 10 21.70 -20.31 14.19
CA ILE A 10 20.34 -20.23 13.64
C ILE A 10 20.09 -18.84 13.04
N TYR A 11 20.47 -17.77 13.74
CA TYR A 11 20.32 -16.40 13.25
C TYR A 11 21.10 -16.14 11.96
N LEU A 12 22.36 -16.60 11.89
CA LEU A 12 23.20 -16.48 10.68
C LEU A 12 22.61 -17.25 9.49
N PHE A 13 22.09 -18.47 9.69
CA PHE A 13 21.45 -19.24 8.62
C PHE A 13 20.14 -18.59 8.14
N THR A 14 19.40 -17.89 9.00
CA THR A 14 18.21 -17.14 8.58
C THR A 14 18.51 -15.88 7.76
N THR A 15 19.73 -15.34 7.84
CA THR A 15 20.13 -14.15 7.05
C THR A 15 20.62 -14.45 5.64
N LEU A 16 20.94 -15.71 5.31
CA LEU A 16 21.55 -16.07 4.02
C LEU A 16 20.56 -16.14 2.84
N THR A 17 19.25 -16.01 3.09
CA THR A 17 18.21 -16.14 2.05
C THR A 17 17.36 -14.89 1.87
N VAL A 18 17.82 -13.73 2.35
CA VAL A 18 17.06 -12.48 2.19
C VAL A 18 17.50 -11.76 0.93
N SER A 19 16.76 -11.95 -0.16
CA SER A 19 16.73 -10.95 -1.24
C SER A 19 15.96 -9.74 -0.74
N ALA A 20 16.65 -8.63 -0.52
CA ALA A 20 16.00 -7.37 -0.21
C ALA A 20 15.57 -6.71 -1.52
N PHE A 21 14.27 -6.67 -1.77
CA PHE A 21 13.69 -5.64 -2.61
C PHE A 21 13.78 -4.31 -1.86
N GLY A 22 14.10 -3.23 -2.55
CA GLY A 22 14.09 -1.90 -1.95
C GLY A 22 12.72 -1.63 -1.32
N LEU A 23 12.67 -0.85 -0.23
CA LEU A 23 11.37 -0.49 0.40
C LEU A 23 10.42 0.26 -0.57
N ALA A 24 10.97 0.80 -1.66
CA ALA A 24 10.23 1.47 -2.72
C ALA A 24 9.94 0.55 -3.93
N ASP A 25 10.50 -0.67 -3.95
CA ASP A 25 10.24 -1.61 -5.04
C ASP A 25 8.83 -2.18 -4.87
N TRP A 26 8.07 -2.22 -5.95
CA TRP A 26 6.73 -2.80 -5.94
C TRP A 26 6.43 -3.46 -7.28
N GLN A 27 5.51 -4.43 -7.26
CA GLN A 27 5.04 -5.13 -8.44
C GLN A 27 3.57 -5.51 -8.28
N HIS A 28 2.74 -5.04 -9.19
CA HIS A 28 1.29 -5.26 -9.15
C HIS A 28 0.73 -5.59 -10.54
N ARG A 29 -0.36 -6.34 -10.54
CA ARG A 29 -1.15 -6.56 -11.75
C ARG A 29 -2.22 -5.47 -11.85
N ALA A 30 -2.28 -4.78 -12.97
CA ALA A 30 -3.37 -3.89 -13.35
C ALA A 30 -4.69 -4.68 -13.47
N PRO A 31 -5.86 -4.00 -13.50
CA PRO A 31 -7.16 -4.68 -13.57
C PRO A 31 -7.31 -5.65 -14.74
N GLY A 32 -6.73 -5.34 -15.90
CA GLY A 32 -6.71 -6.25 -17.06
C GLY A 32 -5.58 -7.30 -17.04
N GLY A 33 -4.79 -7.36 -15.97
CA GLY A 33 -3.76 -8.38 -15.74
C GLY A 33 -2.35 -7.98 -16.16
N THR A 34 -2.18 -6.83 -16.82
CA THR A 34 -0.87 -6.28 -17.23
C THR A 34 0.01 -6.04 -16.00
N LEU A 35 1.30 -6.38 -16.08
CA LEU A 35 2.20 -6.22 -14.95
C LEU A 35 2.78 -4.80 -14.91
N MET A 36 2.67 -4.13 -13.77
CA MET A 36 3.37 -2.87 -13.50
C MET A 36 4.31 -3.07 -12.32
N TYR A 37 5.49 -2.47 -12.36
CA TYR A 37 6.46 -2.59 -11.29
C TYR A 37 7.40 -1.38 -11.27
N ASP A 38 8.03 -1.16 -10.13
CA ASP A 38 9.11 -0.18 -9.97
C ASP A 38 10.26 -0.89 -9.24
N THR A 39 11.45 -0.85 -9.81
CA THR A 39 12.67 -1.43 -9.20
C THR A 39 13.62 -0.34 -8.69
N GLY A 40 13.08 0.84 -8.36
CA GLY A 40 13.82 2.01 -7.91
C GLY A 40 14.30 2.94 -9.03
N ASN A 41 14.00 2.63 -10.29
CA ASN A 41 14.35 3.44 -11.47
C ASN A 41 13.13 4.15 -12.09
N GLY A 42 11.97 4.08 -11.43
CA GLY A 42 10.71 4.60 -11.92
C GLY A 42 9.76 3.51 -12.35
N THR A 43 8.48 3.88 -12.48
CA THR A 43 7.42 2.93 -12.81
C THR A 43 7.56 2.41 -14.23
N GLU A 44 7.53 1.08 -14.36
CA GLU A 44 7.56 0.34 -15.61
C GLU A 44 6.25 -0.42 -15.84
N LEU A 45 5.89 -0.59 -17.12
CA LEU A 45 4.81 -1.48 -17.55
C LEU A 45 5.38 -2.61 -18.39
N GLY A 46 5.22 -3.84 -17.93
CA GLY A 46 5.59 -5.04 -18.67
C GLY A 46 4.51 -5.42 -19.69
N LEU A 47 4.87 -5.50 -20.97
CA LEU A 47 3.99 -5.92 -22.05
C LEU A 47 4.09 -7.44 -22.25
N PRO A 48 3.03 -8.23 -21.92
CA PRO A 48 3.14 -9.68 -21.88
C PRO A 48 3.48 -10.32 -23.23
N LYS A 49 3.04 -9.69 -24.34
CA LYS A 49 3.21 -10.25 -25.68
C LYS A 49 4.57 -9.94 -26.29
N SER A 50 5.10 -8.74 -26.08
CA SER A 50 6.34 -8.28 -26.73
C SER A 50 7.60 -8.57 -25.90
N HIS A 51 7.47 -8.97 -24.63
CA HIS A 51 8.58 -9.07 -23.68
C HIS A 51 9.35 -7.74 -23.52
N GLN A 52 8.73 -6.63 -23.90
CA GLN A 52 9.28 -5.29 -23.72
C GLN A 52 8.66 -4.64 -22.48
N SER A 53 9.43 -3.80 -21.80
CA SER A 53 8.91 -2.90 -20.77
C SER A 53 8.87 -1.47 -21.29
N ILE A 54 7.87 -0.72 -20.84
CA ILE A 54 7.76 0.72 -21.07
C ILE A 54 8.25 1.42 -19.80
N THR A 55 9.32 2.20 -19.91
CA THR A 55 9.92 2.94 -18.79
C THR A 55 10.58 4.24 -19.30
N PRO A 56 10.56 5.35 -18.53
CA PRO A 56 9.79 5.56 -17.30
C PRO A 56 8.35 6.02 -17.61
N ILE A 57 7.39 5.52 -16.85
CA ILE A 57 6.01 6.02 -16.84
C ILE A 57 5.91 7.16 -15.84
N ARG A 58 5.36 8.31 -16.27
CA ARG A 58 5.18 9.48 -15.40
C ARG A 58 3.79 9.52 -14.79
N SER A 59 2.76 9.26 -15.59
CA SER A 59 1.39 9.17 -15.10
C SER A 59 0.53 8.23 -15.93
N TRP A 60 -0.46 7.63 -15.28
CA TRP A 60 -1.40 6.74 -15.94
C TRP A 60 -2.78 6.74 -15.27
N TYR A 61 -3.78 6.24 -15.98
CA TYR A 61 -5.06 5.83 -15.39
C TYR A 61 -5.59 4.57 -16.05
N PHE A 62 -6.47 3.85 -15.35
CA PHE A 62 -7.12 2.65 -15.84
C PHE A 62 -8.56 2.96 -16.24
N TYR A 63 -8.97 2.60 -17.45
CA TYR A 63 -10.36 2.80 -17.89
C TYR A 63 -10.74 1.85 -19.03
N LYS A 64 -11.92 1.23 -18.95
CA LYS A 64 -12.46 0.31 -19.99
C LYS A 64 -11.42 -0.71 -20.51
N ASN A 65 -10.69 -1.39 -19.63
CA ASN A 65 -9.60 -2.33 -19.97
C ASN A 65 -8.47 -1.72 -20.80
N HIS A 66 -8.24 -0.42 -20.65
CA HIS A 66 -7.10 0.29 -21.21
C HIS A 66 -6.30 0.95 -20.08
N ILE A 67 -4.99 1.04 -20.30
CA ILE A 67 -4.08 1.85 -19.52
C ILE A 67 -3.69 3.03 -20.39
N VAL A 68 -4.09 4.22 -19.97
CA VAL A 68 -3.77 5.47 -20.68
C VAL A 68 -2.58 6.10 -19.99
N ILE A 69 -1.51 6.34 -20.73
CA ILE A 69 -0.16 6.57 -20.19
C ILE A 69 0.44 7.86 -20.76
N VAL A 70 1.08 8.62 -19.87
CA VAL A 70 1.99 9.73 -20.19
C VAL A 70 3.35 9.40 -19.58
N GLY A 71 4.43 9.41 -20.36
CA GLY A 71 5.75 9.01 -19.86
C GLY A 71 6.92 9.47 -20.73
N GLY A 72 8.11 8.96 -20.40
CA GLY A 72 9.37 9.25 -21.10
C GLY A 72 9.34 9.03 -22.62
N PRO A 73 8.68 7.99 -23.15
CA PRO A 73 8.53 7.80 -24.60
C PRO A 73 7.32 8.53 -25.21
N GLY A 74 6.64 9.41 -24.45
CA GLY A 74 5.52 10.22 -24.94
C GLY A 74 4.16 9.72 -24.47
N TYR A 75 3.17 9.80 -25.36
CA TYR A 75 1.77 9.46 -25.09
C TYR A 75 1.45 8.07 -25.61
N MET A 76 0.86 7.23 -24.78
CA MET A 76 0.60 5.83 -25.10
C MET A 76 -0.72 5.36 -24.55
N ILE A 77 -1.28 4.34 -25.19
CA ILE A 77 -2.46 3.62 -24.72
C ILE A 77 -2.20 2.14 -24.89
N VAL A 78 -2.39 1.38 -23.83
CA VAL A 78 -2.31 -0.09 -23.84
C VAL A 78 -3.70 -0.65 -23.69
N ASN A 79 -4.14 -1.48 -24.62
CA ASN A 79 -5.36 -2.27 -24.48
C ASN A 79 -5.01 -3.55 -23.72
N GLU A 80 -5.48 -3.69 -22.48
CA GLU A 80 -5.16 -4.83 -21.63
C GLU A 80 -5.85 -6.13 -22.10
N THR A 81 -6.93 -6.02 -22.89
CA THR A 81 -7.68 -7.19 -23.37
C THR A 81 -6.88 -8.00 -24.38
N ASN A 82 -6.20 -7.30 -25.29
CA ASN A 82 -5.42 -7.91 -26.36
C ASN A 82 -3.91 -7.63 -26.23
N GLY A 83 -3.47 -6.82 -25.28
CA GLY A 83 -2.06 -6.47 -25.08
C GLY A 83 -1.48 -5.54 -26.14
N ASP A 84 -2.32 -4.87 -26.95
CA ASP A 84 -1.85 -3.96 -27.99
C ASP A 84 -1.38 -2.63 -27.39
N LEU A 85 -0.18 -2.20 -27.77
CA LEU A 85 0.37 -0.88 -27.45
C LEU A 85 0.18 0.05 -28.65
N LYS A 86 -0.44 1.21 -28.42
CA LYS A 86 -0.49 2.31 -29.37
C LYS A 86 0.28 3.50 -28.82
N GLN A 87 1.32 3.92 -29.53
CA GLN A 87 2.12 5.10 -29.23
C GLN A 87 1.74 6.24 -30.18
N PHE A 88 1.75 7.47 -29.67
CA PHE A 88 1.36 8.67 -30.40
C PHE A 88 2.53 9.63 -30.50
N SER A 89 2.62 10.33 -31.63
CA SER A 89 3.72 11.28 -31.88
C SER A 89 3.51 12.62 -31.19
N SER A 90 2.26 12.95 -30.85
CA SER A 90 1.88 14.20 -30.21
C SER A 90 0.73 14.02 -29.22
N GLU A 91 0.62 14.96 -28.27
CA GLU A 91 -0.48 15.02 -27.31
C GLU A 91 -1.84 15.15 -28.01
N GLN A 92 -1.87 15.91 -29.11
CA GLN A 92 -3.09 16.16 -29.86
C GLN A 92 -3.63 14.89 -30.52
N GLU A 93 -2.77 14.08 -31.15
CA GLU A 93 -3.17 12.78 -31.71
C GLU A 93 -3.69 11.83 -30.64
N TRP A 94 -3.06 11.84 -29.47
CA TRP A 94 -3.46 11.03 -28.33
C TRP A 94 -4.82 11.45 -27.77
N ASN A 95 -5.03 12.74 -27.54
CA ASN A 95 -6.30 13.29 -27.07
C ASN A 95 -7.44 13.01 -28.06
N ASN A 96 -7.21 13.24 -29.36
CA ASN A 96 -8.18 12.92 -30.40
C ASN A 96 -8.56 11.43 -30.39
N TYR A 97 -7.59 10.55 -30.15
CA TYR A 97 -7.85 9.12 -30.05
C TYR A 97 -8.63 8.76 -28.76
N ILE A 98 -8.30 9.37 -27.62
CA ILE A 98 -9.05 9.20 -26.36
C ILE A 98 -10.51 9.60 -26.56
N GLU A 99 -10.75 10.76 -27.17
CA GLU A 99 -12.10 11.25 -27.48
C GLU A 99 -12.83 10.30 -28.44
N TYR A 100 -12.18 9.94 -29.55
CA TYR A 100 -12.75 9.03 -30.56
C TYR A 100 -13.12 7.66 -30.00
N THR A 101 -12.30 7.10 -29.11
CA THR A 101 -12.53 5.79 -28.49
C THR A 101 -13.37 5.86 -27.22
N GLY A 102 -13.73 7.06 -26.76
CA GLY A 102 -14.45 7.27 -25.51
C GLY A 102 -13.69 6.72 -24.31
N LEU A 103 -12.36 6.91 -24.29
CA LEU A 103 -11.48 6.56 -23.17
C LEU A 103 -11.39 7.67 -22.11
N GLU A 104 -12.14 8.76 -22.30
CA GLU A 104 -12.33 9.78 -21.27
C GLU A 104 -13.39 9.31 -20.24
N PRO A 105 -13.03 9.17 -18.95
CA PRO A 105 -14.00 8.92 -17.88
C PRO A 105 -15.00 10.08 -17.73
N VAL A 106 -16.25 9.76 -17.39
CA VAL A 106 -17.33 10.78 -17.37
C VAL A 106 -17.41 11.49 -16.02
N LEU A 107 -17.18 10.75 -14.93
CA LEU A 107 -17.36 11.26 -13.58
C LEU A 107 -16.03 11.68 -12.98
N TRP A 108 -15.01 10.84 -13.12
CA TRP A 108 -13.74 11.05 -12.46
C TRP A 108 -12.59 10.27 -13.10
N THR A 109 -11.60 11.02 -13.57
CA THR A 109 -10.31 10.47 -14.00
C THR A 109 -9.34 10.44 -12.84
N ARG A 110 -8.85 9.24 -12.51
CA ARG A 110 -7.89 9.05 -11.44
C ARG A 110 -6.49 8.81 -11.99
N TRP A 111 -5.71 9.87 -12.01
CA TRP A 111 -4.30 9.82 -12.38
C TRP A 111 -3.45 9.27 -11.24
N TYR A 112 -2.57 8.34 -11.60
CA TYR A 112 -1.51 7.79 -10.77
C TYR A 112 -0.17 8.25 -11.31
N SER A 113 0.81 8.41 -10.44
CA SER A 113 2.20 8.76 -10.78
C SER A 113 3.22 7.91 -10.02
N ASP A 114 2.74 6.96 -9.22
CA ASP A 114 3.51 6.08 -8.34
C ASP A 114 2.60 4.89 -7.95
N ASN A 115 3.05 4.03 -7.03
CA ASN A 115 2.30 2.87 -6.54
C ASN A 115 0.85 3.25 -6.17
N TRP A 116 -0.10 2.73 -6.93
CA TRP A 116 -1.53 2.99 -6.71
C TRP A 116 -2.09 2.22 -5.51
N ARG A 117 -1.39 1.19 -5.03
CA ARG A 117 -1.79 0.36 -3.87
C ARG A 117 -1.20 0.93 -2.58
N PHE A 118 -1.58 2.17 -2.28
CA PHE A 118 -1.13 2.87 -1.08
C PHE A 118 -1.44 2.13 0.23
N TYR A 119 -2.49 1.29 0.24
CA TYR A 119 -2.81 0.47 1.41
C TYR A 119 -1.67 -0.49 1.80
N GLU A 120 -0.80 -0.94 0.89
CA GLU A 120 0.32 -1.81 1.25
C GLU A 120 1.35 -1.06 2.10
N THR A 121 1.63 0.20 1.75
CA THR A 121 2.45 1.11 2.55
C THR A 121 1.81 1.39 3.92
N ILE A 122 0.50 1.61 3.98
CA ILE A 122 -0.20 1.80 5.26
C ILE A 122 -0.17 0.52 6.08
N ALA A 123 -0.44 -0.65 5.47
CA ALA A 123 -0.42 -1.94 6.14
C ALA A 123 0.98 -2.23 6.70
N PHE A 124 2.02 -1.96 5.93
CA PHE A 124 3.40 -2.01 6.38
C PHE A 124 3.62 -1.08 7.58
N ALA A 125 3.23 0.19 7.49
CA ALA A 125 3.35 1.13 8.61
C ALA A 125 2.58 0.67 9.86
N MET A 126 1.38 0.10 9.70
CA MET A 126 0.59 -0.44 10.81
C MET A 126 1.27 -1.64 11.47
N ILE A 127 1.80 -2.57 10.69
CA ILE A 127 2.46 -3.78 11.20
C ILE A 127 3.79 -3.44 11.86
N PHE A 128 4.60 -2.57 11.26
CA PHE A 128 5.98 -2.32 11.72
C PHE A 128 6.12 -1.13 12.67
N MET A 129 5.19 -0.16 12.66
CA MET A 129 5.24 0.98 13.59
C MET A 129 4.16 0.88 14.66
N VAL A 130 2.90 0.65 14.28
CA VAL A 130 1.79 0.72 15.24
C VAL A 130 1.75 -0.51 16.16
N LEU A 131 1.89 -1.72 15.60
CA LEU A 131 1.77 -2.96 16.37
C LEU A 131 2.85 -3.07 17.47
N PRO A 132 4.13 -2.75 17.24
CA PRO A 132 5.15 -2.76 18.31
C PRO A 132 4.86 -1.74 19.41
N ILE A 133 4.37 -0.54 19.06
CA ILE A 133 4.00 0.49 20.04
C ILE A 133 2.84 -0.01 20.91
N VAL A 134 1.80 -0.58 20.30
CA VAL A 134 0.66 -1.16 21.02
C VAL A 134 1.12 -2.33 21.90
N PHE A 135 2.00 -3.19 21.40
CA PHE A 135 2.54 -4.31 22.16
C PHE A 135 3.34 -3.85 23.38
N ILE A 136 4.22 -2.85 23.23
CA ILE A 136 4.96 -2.24 24.34
C ILE A 136 3.98 -1.62 25.36
N ALA A 137 2.97 -0.90 24.90
CA ALA A 137 1.96 -0.31 25.79
C ALA A 137 1.21 -1.39 26.59
N LEU A 138 0.78 -2.48 25.94
CA LEU A 138 0.14 -3.62 26.60
C LEU A 138 1.07 -4.32 27.59
N LEU A 139 2.36 -4.46 27.24
CA LEU A 139 3.37 -5.05 28.11
C LEU A 139 3.59 -4.20 29.38
N LEU A 140 3.66 -2.87 29.23
CA LEU A 140 3.77 -1.96 30.38
C LEU A 140 2.53 -2.03 31.28
N ILE A 141 1.33 -2.11 30.70
CA ILE A 141 0.08 -2.32 31.45
C ILE A 141 0.12 -3.65 32.20
N LEU A 142 0.61 -4.71 31.57
CA LEU A 142 0.74 -6.03 32.21
C LEU A 142 1.76 -6.02 33.36
N ILE A 143 2.95 -5.46 33.15
CA ILE A 143 4.01 -5.37 34.17
C ILE A 143 3.49 -4.61 35.39
N THR A 144 2.85 -3.46 35.17
CA THR A 144 2.26 -2.69 36.26
C THR A 144 1.19 -3.49 36.99
N ALA A 145 0.33 -4.21 36.27
CA ALA A 145 -0.71 -5.07 36.86
C ALA A 145 -0.12 -6.16 37.76
N VAL A 146 0.93 -6.83 37.30
CA VAL A 146 1.63 -7.86 38.06
C VAL A 146 2.31 -7.29 39.31
N MET A 147 3.00 -6.15 39.19
CA MET A 147 3.66 -5.50 40.33
C MET A 147 2.67 -5.13 41.45
N GLN A 148 1.51 -4.57 41.10
CA GLN A 148 0.49 -4.22 42.08
C GLN A 148 -0.19 -5.46 42.68
N TRP A 149 -0.39 -6.51 41.87
CA TRP A 149 -0.91 -7.78 42.38
C TRP A 149 0.02 -8.39 43.43
N ALA A 150 1.34 -8.34 43.18
CA ALA A 150 2.37 -8.78 44.11
C ALA A 150 2.41 -7.93 45.39
N SER A 151 2.23 -6.60 45.30
CA SER A 151 2.29 -5.72 46.47
C SER A 151 1.05 -5.78 47.37
N ASN A 152 -0.14 -6.00 46.79
CA ASN A 152 -1.43 -5.80 47.51
C ASN A 152 -2.11 -7.09 47.98
N GLY A 153 -1.42 -8.24 47.95
CA GLY A 153 -1.93 -9.48 48.55
C GLY A 153 -3.29 -9.92 48.01
N MET A 154 -3.45 -9.97 46.67
CA MET A 154 -4.63 -10.44 45.94
C MET A 154 -5.89 -9.54 45.88
N LYS A 155 -5.91 -8.32 46.46
CA LYS A 155 -7.07 -7.42 46.28
C LYS A 155 -6.98 -6.62 44.97
N PHE A 156 -7.17 -7.29 43.84
CA PHE A 156 -7.25 -6.63 42.53
C PHE A 156 -8.58 -5.87 42.39
N GLN A 157 -8.53 -4.53 42.45
CA GLN A 157 -9.68 -3.66 42.16
C GLN A 157 -9.51 -2.99 40.78
N PRO A 158 -9.95 -3.62 39.67
CA PRO A 158 -9.75 -3.11 38.31
C PRO A 158 -10.41 -1.74 38.07
N ARG A 159 -11.37 -1.35 38.91
CA ARG A 159 -12.12 -0.09 38.78
C ARG A 159 -11.27 1.16 39.07
N GLN A 160 -10.13 1.02 39.73
CA GLN A 160 -9.20 2.13 40.02
C GLN A 160 -8.13 2.34 38.93
N TRP A 161 -8.00 1.40 37.98
CA TRP A 161 -6.88 1.33 37.03
C TRP A 161 -6.99 2.21 35.81
N LEU A 162 -8.22 2.50 35.37
CA LEU A 162 -8.43 3.55 34.38
C LEU A 162 -8.59 4.84 35.18
N PRO A 163 -7.57 5.72 35.25
CA PRO A 163 -7.79 7.02 35.85
C PRO A 163 -9.04 7.62 35.22
N SER A 164 -9.88 8.26 36.03
CA SER A 164 -11.13 8.91 35.60
C SER A 164 -10.94 9.88 34.40
N ARG A 165 -9.68 10.20 34.08
CA ARG A 165 -9.20 10.93 32.91
C ARG A 165 -9.28 10.16 31.58
N PHE A 166 -9.35 8.82 31.57
CA PHE A 166 -9.56 7.98 30.37
C PHE A 166 -11.03 7.80 30.01
N ARG A 167 -11.88 8.78 30.33
CA ARG A 167 -13.22 8.84 29.77
C ARG A 167 -13.07 9.23 28.31
N ILE A 168 -13.03 8.24 27.41
CA ILE A 168 -13.00 8.49 25.97
C ILE A 168 -14.21 9.39 25.66
N LYS A 169 -13.92 10.64 25.31
CA LYS A 169 -14.98 11.59 25.00
C LYS A 169 -15.65 11.12 23.73
N LYS A 170 -16.99 11.23 23.64
CA LYS A 170 -17.75 10.90 22.42
C LYS A 170 -17.11 11.52 21.17
N ARG A 171 -16.59 12.75 21.29
CA ARG A 171 -15.86 13.46 20.23
C ARG A 171 -14.62 12.70 19.74
N THR A 172 -13.82 12.12 20.63
CA THR A 172 -12.63 11.34 20.27
C THR A 172 -13.01 10.08 19.49
N VAL A 173 -14.08 9.39 19.91
CA VAL A 173 -14.60 8.22 19.17
C VAL A 173 -15.03 8.61 17.75
N LEU A 174 -15.77 9.71 17.61
CA LEU A 174 -16.23 10.18 16.30
C LEU A 174 -15.07 10.55 15.36
N ILE A 175 -14.01 11.19 15.88
CA ILE A 175 -12.81 11.49 15.09
C ILE A 175 -12.16 10.21 14.58
N TRP A 176 -11.98 9.21 15.46
CA TRP A 176 -11.38 7.94 15.07
C TRP A 176 -12.24 7.18 14.05
N LEU A 177 -13.56 7.16 14.22
CA LEU A 177 -14.47 6.56 13.24
C LEU A 177 -14.37 7.26 11.87
N GLY A 178 -14.24 8.59 11.86
CA GLY A 178 -14.02 9.36 10.62
C GLY A 178 -12.71 8.97 9.93
N ILE A 179 -11.61 8.87 10.69
CA ILE A 179 -10.30 8.44 10.16
C ILE A 179 -10.38 7.01 9.60
N ILE A 180 -10.97 6.07 10.35
CA ILE A 180 -11.12 4.68 9.92
C ILE A 180 -11.96 4.61 8.64
N SER A 181 -13.07 5.36 8.57
CA SER A 181 -13.94 5.39 7.39
C SER A 181 -13.20 5.91 6.16
N LEU A 182 -12.38 6.96 6.32
CA LEU A 182 -11.55 7.49 5.24
C LEU A 182 -10.51 6.48 4.76
N LEU A 183 -9.87 5.74 5.68
CA LEU A 183 -8.90 4.71 5.33
C LEU A 183 -9.54 3.52 4.61
N VAL A 184 -10.73 3.08 5.06
CA VAL A 184 -11.50 2.03 4.39
C VAL A 184 -11.92 2.48 2.99
N PHE A 185 -12.40 3.71 2.86
CA PHE A 185 -12.75 4.29 1.56
C PHE A 185 -11.53 4.36 0.63
N ARG A 186 -10.37 4.82 1.13
CA ARG A 186 -9.12 4.81 0.34
C ARG A 186 -8.71 3.40 -0.07
N ALA A 187 -8.77 2.42 0.84
CA ALA A 187 -8.46 1.02 0.53
C ALA A 187 -9.40 0.44 -0.53
N PHE A 188 -10.70 0.78 -0.47
CA PHE A 188 -11.66 0.41 -1.51
C PHE A 188 -11.25 0.99 -2.87
N LEU A 189 -10.90 2.27 -2.91
CA LEU A 189 -10.45 2.90 -4.15
C LEU A 189 -9.13 2.29 -4.67
N ASP A 190 -8.23 1.81 -3.82
CA ASP A 190 -6.99 1.15 -4.26
C ASP A 190 -7.25 -0.27 -4.80
N ALA A 191 -8.26 -0.96 -4.26
CA ALA A 191 -8.71 -2.27 -4.75
C ALA A 191 -9.41 -2.16 -6.13
N TYR A 192 -10.07 -1.02 -6.39
CA TYR A 192 -10.74 -0.73 -7.66
C TYR A 192 -10.12 0.52 -8.31
N PRO A 193 -8.94 0.40 -8.93
CA PRO A 193 -8.18 1.56 -9.41
C PRO A 193 -8.73 2.15 -10.72
N GLN A 194 -9.84 1.61 -11.25
CA GLN A 194 -10.46 2.07 -12.48
C GLN A 194 -11.13 3.44 -12.28
N SER A 195 -10.95 4.31 -13.27
CA SER A 195 -11.71 5.56 -13.40
C SER A 195 -13.18 5.28 -13.75
N TRP A 196 -14.07 6.24 -13.49
CA TRP A 196 -15.52 6.13 -13.74
C TRP A 196 -16.05 7.26 -14.61
#